data_AF-A0A8T5NCU6-F1
#
_entry.id   AF-A0A8T5NCU6-F1
#
_cell.length_a   1.000
_cell.length_b   1.000
_cell.length_c   1.000
_cell.angle_alpha   90.00
_cell.angle_beta   90.00
_cell.angle_gamma   90.00
#
_symmetry.space_group_name_H-M   'P 1'
#
loop_
_entity.id
_entity.type
_entity.pdbx_description
1 polymer ?
#
loop_
_entity_poly.entity_id
_entity_poly.type
_entity_poly.pdbx_seq_one_letter_code
_entity_poly.pdbx_strand_id
1 'polypeptide(L)'
;MNKEIIKKLIILAQEREVKLAPREMEIKFAGKINSIIGPRRAGKTFFIYQNMNELRNNDLKDKIIYINFEDERLLPIKTEDLDMILDSYYELYPENVGEKLYVFFDEIQTAPHWQLFVRRLYDQENMEICITGSSSKLLSREIATELRGRTLTYFMFPYSFKEFLKIKGVHLERHFEHKPVLYKIKKLLHEYVELGGFPEVADRDSVLKIKILQEYFDMIFYKDLVERYKIRNM
;
A
#
# COMPACT_ATOMS: atom_id res chain seq x y z
N MET A 1 20.68 13.21 -4.03
CA MET A 1 20.44 11.98 -3.21
C MET A 1 21.65 11.03 -3.34
N ASN A 2 21.80 9.99 -2.50
CA ASN A 2 22.94 9.04 -2.58
C ASN A 2 22.47 7.68 -3.15
N LYS A 3 23.05 7.23 -4.27
CA LYS A 3 22.73 5.94 -4.91
C LYS A 3 22.89 4.75 -3.95
N GLU A 4 23.91 4.77 -3.09
CA GLU A 4 24.15 3.69 -2.12
C GLU A 4 23.01 3.55 -1.10
N ILE A 5 22.33 4.65 -0.76
CA ILE A 5 21.15 4.61 0.10
C ILE A 5 20.01 3.90 -0.63
N ILE A 6 19.76 4.25 -1.89
CA ILE A 6 18.70 3.63 -2.70
C ILE A 6 18.97 2.13 -2.89
N LYS A 7 20.20 1.75 -3.26
CA LYS A 7 20.59 0.34 -3.40
C LYS A 7 20.28 -0.44 -2.14
N LYS A 8 20.68 0.12 -0.98
CA LYS A 8 20.37 -0.47 0.32
C LYS A 8 18.87 -0.58 0.58
N LEU A 9 18.07 0.42 0.21
CA LEU A 9 16.62 0.37 0.35
C LEU A 9 16.00 -0.75 -0.51
N ILE A 10 16.43 -0.88 -1.77
CA ILE A 10 15.96 -1.92 -2.70
C ILE A 10 16.28 -3.32 -2.12
N ILE A 11 17.53 -3.57 -1.75
CA ILE A 11 17.96 -4.86 -1.18
C ILE A 11 17.16 -5.17 0.09
N LEU A 12 17.06 -4.22 1.03
CA LEU A 12 16.31 -4.42 2.28
C LEU A 12 14.84 -4.76 2.01
N ALA A 13 14.22 -4.16 0.99
CA ALA A 13 12.85 -4.46 0.63
C ALA A 13 12.70 -5.86 0.01
N GLN A 14 13.64 -6.24 -0.87
CA GLN A 14 13.68 -7.57 -1.50
C GLN A 14 13.89 -8.69 -0.48
N GLU A 15 14.66 -8.46 0.59
CA GLU A 15 14.87 -9.44 1.68
C GLU A 15 13.73 -9.48 2.71
N ARG A 16 12.86 -8.47 2.74
CA ARG A 16 11.85 -8.33 3.80
C ARG A 16 10.70 -9.31 3.61
N GLU A 17 10.76 -10.45 4.29
CA GLU A 17 9.59 -11.31 4.47
C GLU A 17 8.70 -10.78 5.59
N VAL A 18 7.41 -10.62 5.29
CA VAL A 18 6.43 -10.25 6.30
C VAL A 18 5.34 -11.32 6.31
N LYS A 19 5.02 -11.83 7.51
CA LYS A 19 3.80 -12.62 7.74
C LYS A 19 2.61 -11.67 7.70
N LEU A 20 1.78 -11.80 6.67
CA LEU A 20 0.73 -10.85 6.37
C LEU A 20 -0.61 -11.58 6.37
N ALA A 21 -1.62 -11.04 7.05
CA ALA A 21 -2.97 -11.57 6.94
C ALA A 21 -3.52 -11.27 5.54
N PRO A 22 -3.96 -12.31 4.79
CA PRO A 22 -4.34 -12.19 3.38
C PRO A 22 -5.46 -11.17 3.17
N ARG A 23 -5.32 -10.37 2.11
CA ARG A 23 -6.37 -9.46 1.64
C ARG A 23 -7.21 -10.16 0.59
N GLU A 24 -8.49 -9.82 0.49
CA GLU A 24 -9.37 -10.32 -0.57
C GLU A 24 -9.27 -9.50 -1.86
N MET A 25 -8.77 -8.27 -1.74
CA MET A 25 -8.45 -7.46 -2.91
C MET A 25 -7.29 -8.11 -3.67
N GLU A 26 -7.38 -8.14 -4.99
CA GLU A 26 -6.31 -8.59 -5.89
C GLU A 26 -6.07 -7.50 -6.94
N ILE A 27 -4.82 -7.32 -7.34
CA ILE A 27 -4.46 -6.48 -8.49
C ILE A 27 -3.97 -7.36 -9.63
N LYS A 28 -4.21 -6.94 -10.87
CA LYS A 28 -3.71 -7.65 -12.05
C LYS A 28 -2.69 -6.76 -12.75
N PHE A 29 -1.53 -7.35 -13.02
CA PHE A 29 -0.48 -6.75 -13.83
C PHE A 29 -0.80 -7.01 -15.30
N ALA A 30 -1.57 -6.09 -15.89
CA ALA A 30 -2.20 -6.22 -17.21
C ALA A 30 -1.85 -5.04 -18.13
N GLY A 31 -0.64 -4.49 -18.01
CA GLY A 31 -0.21 -3.35 -18.83
C GLY A 31 -0.99 -2.07 -18.50
N LYS A 32 -1.30 -1.84 -17.22
CA LYS A 32 -1.87 -0.60 -16.68
C LYS A 32 -1.18 -0.30 -15.35
N ILE A 33 -1.11 0.98 -14.98
CA ILE A 33 -0.58 1.39 -13.68
C ILE A 33 -1.64 1.10 -12.62
N ASN A 34 -1.33 0.21 -11.68
CA ASN A 34 -2.22 -0.09 -10.56
C ASN A 34 -2.07 0.98 -9.48
N SER A 35 -3.11 1.77 -9.25
CA SER A 35 -3.13 2.79 -8.19
C SER A 35 -3.98 2.32 -7.03
N ILE A 36 -3.39 2.25 -5.83
CA ILE A 36 -4.06 1.83 -4.61
C ILE A 36 -4.20 3.04 -3.69
N ILE A 37 -5.43 3.51 -3.54
CA ILE A 37 -5.75 4.65 -2.68
C ILE A 37 -6.62 4.22 -1.51
N GLY A 38 -6.58 4.99 -0.44
CA GLY A 38 -7.44 4.75 0.70
C GLY A 38 -6.95 5.52 1.94
N PRO A 39 -7.71 5.44 3.05
CA PRO A 39 -7.33 6.11 4.27
C PRO A 39 -5.97 5.62 4.78
N ARG A 40 -5.32 6.46 5.60
CA ARG A 40 -4.14 6.05 6.36
C ARG A 40 -4.47 4.80 7.19
N ARG A 41 -3.49 3.92 7.37
CA ARG A 41 -3.63 2.67 8.13
C ARG A 41 -4.62 1.64 7.56
N ALA A 42 -5.12 1.81 6.33
CA ALA A 42 -5.92 0.79 5.64
C ALA A 42 -5.15 -0.50 5.25
N GLY A 43 -3.82 -0.51 5.40
CA GLY A 43 -2.98 -1.67 5.06
C GLY A 43 -2.42 -1.66 3.62
N LYS A 44 -2.30 -0.49 2.98
CA LYS A 44 -1.77 -0.35 1.60
C LYS A 44 -0.34 -0.89 1.46
N THR A 45 0.58 -0.45 2.32
CA THR A 45 1.96 -0.98 2.38
C THR A 45 2.00 -2.49 2.63
N PHE A 46 1.13 -2.99 3.53
CA PHE A 46 1.03 -4.43 3.81
C PHE A 46 0.56 -5.20 2.57
N PHE A 47 -0.36 -4.64 1.79
CA PHE A 47 -0.78 -5.24 0.52
C PHE A 47 0.32 -5.25 -0.54
N ILE A 48 1.14 -4.20 -0.64
CA ILE A 48 2.35 -4.23 -1.48
C ILE A 48 3.25 -5.40 -1.08
N TYR A 49 3.55 -5.56 0.20
CA TYR A 49 4.40 -6.65 0.67
C TYR A 49 3.81 -8.04 0.38
N GLN A 50 2.49 -8.19 0.33
CA GLN A 50 1.84 -9.44 -0.10
C GLN A 50 2.16 -9.76 -1.56
N ASN A 51 1.99 -8.78 -2.45
CA ASN A 51 2.31 -8.95 -3.87
C ASN A 51 3.81 -9.22 -4.06
N MET A 52 4.68 -8.56 -3.28
CA MET A 52 6.12 -8.85 -3.30
C MET A 52 6.44 -10.26 -2.80
N ASN A 53 5.78 -10.77 -1.76
CA ASN A 53 5.91 -12.17 -1.32
C ASN A 53 5.54 -13.14 -2.45
N GLU A 54 4.44 -12.90 -3.16
CA GLU A 54 4.01 -13.74 -4.28
C GLU A 54 5.04 -13.74 -5.42
N LEU A 55 5.57 -12.58 -5.79
CA LEU A 55 6.62 -12.48 -6.81
C LEU A 55 7.91 -13.20 -6.39
N ARG A 56 8.31 -13.08 -5.12
CA ARG A 56 9.47 -13.80 -4.58
C ARG A 56 9.30 -15.31 -4.62
N ASN A 57 8.11 -15.80 -4.28
CA ASN A 57 7.78 -17.23 -4.34
C ASN A 57 7.78 -17.80 -5.77
N ASN A 58 7.78 -16.93 -6.79
CA ASN A 58 7.90 -17.29 -8.20
C ASN A 58 9.31 -17.01 -8.76
N ASP A 59 10.33 -16.90 -7.90
CA ASP A 59 11.72 -16.63 -8.26
C ASP A 59 11.96 -15.28 -8.99
N LEU A 60 11.11 -14.28 -8.72
CA LEU A 60 11.20 -12.94 -9.32
C LEU A 60 11.75 -11.88 -8.35
N LYS A 61 12.39 -12.29 -7.25
CA LYS A 61 12.88 -11.40 -6.19
C LYS A 61 13.70 -10.23 -6.73
N ASP A 62 14.67 -10.54 -7.58
CA ASP A 62 15.63 -9.56 -8.09
C ASP A 62 15.01 -8.65 -9.16
N LYS A 63 13.80 -8.98 -9.66
CA LYS A 63 13.01 -8.15 -10.59
C LYS A 63 12.09 -7.15 -9.90
N ILE A 64 12.14 -7.06 -8.56
CA ILE A 64 11.28 -6.17 -7.76
C ILE A 64 12.01 -4.88 -7.41
N ILE A 65 11.38 -3.75 -7.68
CA ILE A 65 11.77 -2.43 -7.17
C ILE A 65 10.70 -1.97 -6.19
N TYR A 66 11.07 -1.73 -4.93
CA TYR A 66 10.18 -1.10 -3.94
C TYR A 66 10.85 0.13 -3.33
N ILE A 67 10.14 1.25 -3.35
CA ILE A 67 10.56 2.49 -2.69
C ILE A 67 9.38 3.07 -1.91
N ASN A 68 9.61 3.36 -0.63
CA ASN A 68 8.70 4.17 0.18
C ASN A 68 9.19 5.62 0.21
N PHE A 69 8.39 6.53 -0.35
CA PHE A 69 8.76 7.93 -0.47
C PHE A 69 8.64 8.73 0.84
N GLU A 70 8.07 8.14 1.90
CA GLU A 70 8.13 8.69 3.26
C GLU A 70 9.40 8.28 4.04
N ASP A 71 10.31 7.48 3.45
CA ASP A 71 11.57 7.15 4.11
C ASP A 71 12.45 8.39 4.29
N GLU A 72 12.79 8.72 5.55
CA GLU A 72 13.54 9.92 5.90
C GLU A 72 14.90 10.01 5.20
N ARG A 73 15.50 8.87 4.84
CA ARG A 73 16.81 8.82 4.16
C ARG A 73 16.75 9.31 2.72
N LEU A 74 15.55 9.43 2.15
CA LEU A 74 15.32 10.00 0.83
C LEU A 74 15.11 11.52 0.89
N LEU A 75 14.90 12.10 2.07
CA LEU A 75 14.60 13.52 2.21
C LEU A 75 15.86 14.40 2.21
N PRO A 76 15.83 15.57 1.53
CA PRO A 76 14.80 16.01 0.60
C PRO A 76 14.94 15.32 -0.77
N ILE A 77 13.84 14.72 -1.26
CA ILE A 77 13.80 14.15 -2.61
C ILE A 77 13.35 15.20 -3.62
N LYS A 78 14.09 15.34 -4.72
CA LYS A 78 13.75 16.23 -5.84
C LYS A 78 13.29 15.44 -7.05
N THR A 79 12.78 16.14 -8.06
CA THR A 79 12.32 15.48 -9.29
C THR A 79 13.50 14.89 -10.07
N GLU A 80 14.67 15.54 -10.06
CA GLU A 80 15.87 15.06 -10.76
C GLU A 80 16.48 13.82 -10.08
N ASP A 81 16.16 13.62 -8.79
CA ASP A 81 16.63 12.49 -7.98
C ASP A 81 15.89 11.18 -8.35
N LEU A 82 14.68 11.24 -8.92
CA LEU A 82 13.85 10.05 -9.19
C LEU A 82 14.52 9.05 -10.15
N ASP A 83 15.30 9.54 -11.11
CA ASP A 83 16.02 8.71 -12.10
C ASP A 83 17.11 7.86 -11.44
N MET A 84 17.65 8.34 -10.32
CA MET A 84 18.63 7.58 -9.54
C MET A 84 18.05 6.26 -9.01
N ILE A 85 16.73 6.13 -8.88
CA ILE A 85 16.09 4.87 -8.45
C ILE A 85 16.37 3.76 -9.46
N LEU A 86 16.14 4.05 -10.75
CA LEU A 86 16.31 3.08 -11.80
C LEU A 86 17.80 2.80 -12.07
N ASP A 87 18.62 3.84 -12.09
CA ASP A 87 20.08 3.68 -12.17
C ASP A 87 20.62 2.78 -11.05
N SER A 88 20.21 3.03 -9.81
CA SER A 88 20.67 2.25 -8.65
C SER A 88 20.24 0.80 -8.74
N TYR A 89 19.05 0.54 -9.28
CA TYR A 89 18.57 -0.81 -9.53
C TYR A 89 19.40 -1.52 -10.61
N TYR A 90 19.63 -0.90 -11.76
CA TYR A 90 20.41 -1.52 -12.84
C TYR A 90 21.90 -1.66 -12.48
N GLU A 91 22.44 -0.82 -11.59
CA GLU A 91 23.77 -1.03 -11.01
C GLU A 91 23.84 -2.27 -10.09
N LEU A 92 22.73 -2.68 -9.48
CA LEU A 92 22.64 -3.92 -8.69
C LEU A 92 22.40 -5.15 -9.56
N TYR A 93 21.55 -5.01 -10.58
CA TYR A 93 21.05 -6.10 -11.43
C TYR A 93 21.17 -5.75 -12.93
N PRO A 94 22.40 -5.63 -13.46
CA PRO A 94 22.61 -5.22 -14.86
C PRO A 94 22.02 -6.21 -15.88
N GLU A 95 21.89 -7.49 -15.51
CA GLU A 95 21.24 -8.53 -16.32
C GLU A 95 19.75 -8.32 -16.52
N ASN A 96 19.11 -7.48 -15.70
CA ASN A 96 17.68 -7.19 -15.79
C ASN A 96 17.36 -5.99 -16.71
N VAL A 97 18.34 -5.44 -17.42
CA VAL A 97 18.11 -4.36 -18.41
C VAL A 97 17.25 -4.90 -19.57
N GLY A 98 16.11 -4.28 -19.81
CA GLY A 98 15.13 -4.69 -20.84
C GLY A 98 14.20 -5.84 -20.42
N GLU A 99 14.49 -6.49 -19.28
CA GLU A 99 13.62 -7.50 -18.70
C GLU A 99 12.34 -6.90 -18.09
N LYS A 100 11.34 -7.74 -17.88
CA LYS A 100 10.10 -7.32 -17.22
C LYS A 100 10.32 -7.11 -15.73
N LEU A 101 10.07 -5.90 -15.22
CA LEU A 101 10.22 -5.55 -13.80
C LEU A 101 8.88 -5.30 -13.12
N TYR A 102 8.86 -5.46 -11.80
CA TYR A 102 7.70 -5.17 -10.94
C TYR A 102 8.04 -4.05 -9.98
N VAL A 103 7.37 -2.91 -10.14
CA VAL A 103 7.72 -1.67 -9.46
C VAL A 103 6.61 -1.27 -8.50
N PHE A 104 6.96 -1.05 -7.24
CA PHE A 104 6.06 -0.65 -6.18
C PHE A 104 6.53 0.66 -5.56
N PHE A 105 5.75 1.72 -5.76
CA PHE A 105 6.01 3.04 -5.18
C PHE A 105 4.99 3.34 -4.08
N ASP A 106 5.46 3.35 -2.85
CA ASP A 106 4.63 3.60 -1.67
C ASP A 106 4.61 5.10 -1.33
N GLU A 107 3.42 5.63 -1.06
CA GLU A 107 3.18 7.05 -0.73
C GLU A 107 3.80 8.02 -1.77
N ILE A 108 3.61 7.71 -3.06
CA ILE A 108 4.24 8.39 -4.21
C ILE A 108 3.98 9.91 -4.25
N GLN A 109 2.87 10.37 -3.66
CA GLN A 109 2.54 11.80 -3.58
C GLN A 109 3.55 12.64 -2.79
N THR A 110 4.42 11.99 -2.00
CA THR A 110 5.49 12.67 -1.28
C THR A 110 6.60 13.13 -2.23
N ALA A 111 6.75 12.49 -3.40
CA ALA A 111 7.69 12.92 -4.42
C ALA A 111 7.15 14.07 -5.29
N PRO A 112 7.94 15.12 -5.56
CA PRO A 112 7.52 16.19 -6.47
C PRO A 112 7.49 15.71 -7.92
N HIS A 113 6.45 16.11 -8.66
CA HIS A 113 6.28 15.82 -10.10
C HIS A 113 6.34 14.32 -10.48
N TRP A 114 6.04 13.43 -9.53
CA TRP A 114 6.10 11.98 -9.68
C TRP A 114 5.30 11.46 -10.89
N GLN A 115 4.25 12.17 -11.29
CA GLN A 115 3.37 11.81 -12.40
C GLN A 115 4.13 11.78 -13.74
N LEU A 116 5.08 12.69 -13.94
CA LEU A 116 5.91 12.71 -15.14
C LEU A 116 6.85 11.50 -15.17
N PHE A 117 7.49 11.22 -14.03
CA PHE A 117 8.38 10.08 -13.86
C PHE A 117 7.67 8.74 -14.09
N VAL A 118 6.55 8.51 -13.41
CA VAL A 118 5.78 7.24 -13.54
C VAL A 118 5.24 7.06 -14.95
N ARG A 119 4.76 8.12 -15.62
CA ARG A 119 4.34 8.03 -17.03
C ARG A 119 5.49 7.66 -17.95
N ARG A 120 6.66 8.28 -17.75
CA ARG A 120 7.85 7.97 -18.54
C ARG A 120 8.25 6.50 -18.37
N LEU A 121 8.33 6.01 -17.14
CA LEU A 121 8.63 4.60 -16.87
C LEU A 121 7.63 3.66 -17.55
N TYR A 122 6.34 3.94 -17.41
CA TYR A 122 5.30 3.13 -18.04
C TYR A 122 5.37 3.14 -19.59
N ASP A 123 5.67 4.29 -20.20
CA ASP A 123 5.71 4.42 -21.66
C ASP A 123 7.03 3.91 -22.27
N GLN A 124 8.14 3.88 -21.53
CA GLN A 124 9.50 3.60 -22.06
C GLN A 124 10.12 2.29 -21.55
N GLU A 125 9.72 1.79 -20.39
CA GLU A 125 10.33 0.61 -19.76
C GLU A 125 9.35 -0.57 -19.74
N ASN A 126 9.89 -1.80 -19.71
CA ASN A 126 9.09 -3.02 -19.59
C ASN A 126 8.70 -3.28 -18.12
N MET A 127 7.79 -2.46 -17.58
CA MET A 127 7.48 -2.45 -16.14
C MET A 127 6.00 -2.62 -15.83
N GLU A 128 5.71 -3.42 -14.80
CA GLU A 128 4.41 -3.47 -14.15
C GLU A 128 4.45 -2.59 -12.91
N ILE A 129 3.72 -1.47 -12.94
CA ILE A 129 3.82 -0.44 -11.91
C ILE A 129 2.60 -0.48 -11.00
N CYS A 130 2.85 -0.55 -9.69
CA CYS A 130 1.88 -0.32 -8.64
C CYS A 130 2.29 0.89 -7.80
N ILE A 131 1.37 1.83 -7.59
CA ILE A 131 1.58 3.00 -6.75
C ILE A 131 0.55 3.03 -5.62
N THR A 132 0.92 3.56 -4.45
CA THR A 132 -0.04 3.86 -3.39
C THR A 132 -0.05 5.34 -3.06
N GLY A 133 -1.15 5.79 -2.46
CA GLY A 133 -1.19 7.07 -1.76
C GLY A 133 -2.38 7.20 -0.82
N SER A 134 -2.28 8.13 0.12
CA SER A 134 -3.40 8.47 1.00
C SER A 134 -4.49 9.19 0.21
N SER A 135 -5.76 8.83 0.47
CA SER A 135 -6.93 9.45 -0.18
C SER A 135 -7.09 10.95 0.12
N SER A 136 -6.37 11.45 1.13
CA SER A 136 -6.37 12.84 1.55
C SER A 136 -5.52 13.76 0.67
N LYS A 137 -4.45 13.21 0.10
CA LYS A 137 -3.54 13.92 -0.80
C LYS A 137 -3.75 13.54 -2.26
N LEU A 138 -4.38 12.41 -2.54
CA LEU A 138 -4.69 11.93 -3.89
C LEU A 138 -6.13 11.41 -3.98
N LEU A 139 -7.01 12.13 -4.66
CA LEU A 139 -8.29 11.57 -5.10
C LEU A 139 -8.11 10.61 -6.27
N SER A 140 -8.95 9.58 -6.36
CA SER A 140 -8.99 8.69 -7.53
C SER A 140 -9.11 9.44 -8.85
N ARG A 141 -9.95 10.49 -8.87
CA ARG A 141 -10.14 11.34 -10.06
C ARG A 141 -8.87 12.09 -10.45
N GLU A 142 -8.14 12.63 -9.47
CA GLU A 142 -6.89 13.36 -9.71
C GLU A 142 -5.82 12.42 -10.27
N ILE A 143 -5.66 11.21 -9.70
CA ILE A 143 -4.71 10.22 -10.20
C ILE A 143 -5.02 9.82 -11.66
N ALA A 144 -6.30 9.55 -11.96
CA ALA A 144 -6.70 9.15 -13.30
C ALA A 144 -6.43 10.26 -14.34
N THR A 145 -6.67 11.53 -13.97
CA THR A 145 -6.35 12.70 -14.80
C THR A 145 -4.84 12.87 -14.98
N GLU A 146 -4.09 12.83 -13.88
CA GLU A 146 -2.63 12.98 -13.87
C GLU A 146 -1.93 11.91 -14.71
N LEU A 147 -2.37 10.66 -14.62
CA LEU A 147 -1.84 9.54 -15.40
C LEU A 147 -2.59 9.32 -16.73
N ARG A 148 -3.42 10.28 -17.15
CA ARG A 148 -4.12 10.32 -18.45
C ARG A 148 -4.83 9.01 -18.81
N GLY A 149 -5.53 8.39 -17.85
CA GLY A 149 -6.29 7.16 -18.06
C GLY A 149 -5.46 5.88 -18.24
N ARG A 150 -4.14 5.92 -17.98
CA ARG A 150 -3.26 4.73 -17.97
C ARG A 150 -3.37 3.89 -16.69
N THR A 151 -4.28 4.25 -15.78
CA THR A 151 -4.38 3.65 -14.45
C THR A 151 -5.61 2.79 -14.24
N LEU A 152 -5.47 1.71 -13.48
CA LEU A 152 -6.55 1.04 -12.78
C LEU A 152 -6.50 1.46 -11.32
N THR A 153 -7.53 2.17 -10.85
CA THR A 153 -7.58 2.66 -9.46
C THR A 153 -8.39 1.72 -8.59
N TYR A 154 -7.81 1.31 -7.47
CA TYR A 154 -8.40 0.46 -6.47
C TYR A 154 -8.52 1.23 -5.16
N PHE A 155 -9.70 1.19 -4.55
CA PHE A 155 -9.92 1.79 -3.24
C PHE A 155 -9.79 0.74 -2.15
N MET A 156 -8.81 0.92 -1.27
CA MET A 156 -8.52 0.02 -0.17
C MET A 156 -9.14 0.55 1.13
N PHE A 157 -10.13 -0.18 1.63
CA PHE A 157 -10.70 0.05 2.96
C PHE A 157 -9.93 -0.74 4.03
N PRO A 158 -10.14 -0.48 5.33
CA PRO A 158 -9.76 -1.42 6.38
C PRO A 158 -10.30 -2.84 6.12
N TYR A 159 -9.87 -3.82 6.91
CA TYR A 159 -10.34 -5.20 6.75
C TYR A 159 -11.86 -5.27 6.68
N SER A 160 -12.39 -5.98 5.69
CA SER A 160 -13.79 -6.36 5.69
C SER A 160 -14.09 -7.27 6.89
N PHE A 161 -15.36 -7.41 7.27
CA PHE A 161 -15.70 -8.32 8.35
C PHE A 161 -15.24 -9.77 8.06
N LYS A 162 -15.25 -10.18 6.78
CA LYS A 162 -14.77 -11.49 6.36
C LYS A 162 -13.26 -11.64 6.57
N GLU A 163 -12.47 -10.62 6.23
CA GLU A 163 -11.03 -10.60 6.52
C GLU A 163 -10.75 -10.56 8.02
N PHE A 164 -11.53 -9.78 8.78
CA PHE A 164 -11.45 -9.72 10.24
C PHE A 164 -11.70 -11.10 10.88
N LEU A 165 -12.70 -11.84 10.41
CA LEU A 165 -12.96 -13.22 10.85
C LEU A 165 -11.76 -14.14 10.59
N LYS A 166 -11.12 -14.05 9.40
CA LYS A 166 -9.92 -14.84 9.08
C LYS A 166 -8.77 -14.55 10.06
N ILE A 167 -8.54 -13.27 10.38
CA ILE A 167 -7.51 -12.85 11.35
C ILE A 167 -7.81 -13.40 12.74
N LYS A 168 -9.09 -13.44 13.14
CA LYS A 168 -9.55 -14.02 14.41
C LYS A 168 -9.60 -15.55 14.39
N GLY A 169 -9.08 -16.21 13.34
CA GLY A 169 -9.06 -17.66 13.19
C GLY A 169 -10.45 -18.28 13.02
N VAL A 170 -11.41 -17.55 12.46
CA VAL A 170 -12.77 -18.04 12.17
C VAL A 170 -12.94 -18.20 10.67
N HIS A 171 -13.15 -19.44 10.24
CA HIS A 171 -13.46 -19.78 8.85
C HIS A 171 -14.98 -19.96 8.68
N LEU A 172 -15.56 -19.31 7.68
CA LEU A 172 -16.98 -19.44 7.35
C LEU A 172 -17.19 -20.74 6.55
N GLU A 173 -17.79 -21.73 7.19
CA GLU A 173 -18.21 -22.97 6.53
C GLU A 173 -19.58 -22.80 5.87
N ARG A 174 -19.94 -23.70 4.94
CA ARG A 174 -21.32 -23.76 4.44
C ARG A 174 -22.29 -24.04 5.58
N HIS A 175 -23.43 -23.36 5.54
CA HIS A 175 -24.50 -23.48 6.55
C HIS A 175 -24.07 -23.10 7.98
N PHE A 176 -23.09 -22.20 8.12
CA PHE A 176 -22.62 -21.73 9.44
C PHE A 176 -23.75 -21.10 10.28
N GLU A 177 -24.78 -20.58 9.63
CA GLU A 177 -25.98 -20.00 10.24
C GLU A 177 -26.79 -21.01 11.08
N HIS A 178 -26.59 -22.31 10.87
CA HIS A 178 -27.23 -23.37 11.65
C HIS A 178 -26.28 -24.06 12.64
N LYS A 179 -25.04 -23.55 12.79
CA LYS A 179 -23.99 -24.18 13.61
C LYS A 179 -23.67 -23.32 14.85
N PRO A 180 -23.09 -23.92 15.92
CA PRO A 180 -22.67 -23.17 17.12
C PRO A 180 -21.66 -22.05 16.84
N VAL A 181 -20.91 -22.11 15.73
CA VAL A 181 -19.99 -21.04 15.31
C VAL A 181 -20.70 -19.69 15.11
N LEU A 182 -22.02 -19.69 14.84
CA LEU A 182 -22.82 -18.47 14.72
C LEU A 182 -22.73 -17.58 15.97
N TYR A 183 -22.72 -18.17 17.18
CA TYR A 183 -22.60 -17.38 18.41
C TYR A 183 -21.25 -16.64 18.48
N LYS A 184 -20.17 -17.29 18.06
CA LYS A 184 -18.83 -16.69 17.96
C LYS A 184 -18.81 -15.59 16.90
N ILE A 185 -19.41 -15.83 15.73
CA ILE A 185 -19.49 -14.83 14.65
C ILE A 185 -20.27 -13.60 15.10
N LYS A 186 -21.42 -13.76 15.76
CA LYS A 186 -22.21 -12.65 16.31
C LYS A 186 -21.38 -11.82 17.30
N LYS A 187 -20.66 -12.47 18.22
CA LYS A 187 -19.75 -11.79 19.15
C LYS A 187 -18.68 -10.97 18.41
N LEU A 188 -18.05 -11.55 17.39
CA LEU A 188 -17.04 -10.87 16.58
C LEU A 188 -17.63 -9.74 15.72
N LEU A 189 -18.89 -9.85 15.30
CA LEU A 189 -19.58 -8.78 14.58
C LEU A 189 -19.79 -7.57 15.48
N HIS A 190 -20.20 -7.77 16.74
CA HIS A 190 -20.27 -6.69 17.72
C HIS A 190 -18.90 -6.02 17.92
N GLU A 191 -17.83 -6.80 18.11
CA GLU A 191 -16.47 -6.27 18.19
C GLU A 191 -16.08 -5.47 16.94
N TYR A 192 -16.41 -5.97 15.75
CA TYR A 192 -16.10 -5.30 14.49
C TYR A 192 -16.88 -3.99 14.29
N VAL A 193 -18.15 -3.93 14.70
CA VAL A 193 -18.96 -2.71 14.61
C VAL A 193 -18.45 -1.64 15.57
N GLU A 194 -18.04 -2.04 16.78
CA GLU A 194 -17.52 -1.11 17.78
C GLU A 194 -16.10 -0.62 17.45
N LEU A 195 -15.24 -1.50 16.91
CA LEU A 195 -13.80 -1.25 16.79
C LEU A 195 -13.31 -1.09 15.34
N GLY A 196 -14.15 -1.42 14.36
CA GLY A 196 -13.80 -1.39 12.95
C GLY A 196 -12.81 -2.48 12.52
N GLY A 197 -12.37 -2.37 11.26
CA GLY A 197 -11.51 -3.36 10.59
C GLY A 197 -10.03 -2.96 10.47
N PHE A 198 -9.54 -1.97 11.21
CA PHE A 198 -8.16 -1.50 11.01
C PHE A 198 -7.15 -2.60 11.38
N PRO A 199 -6.14 -2.88 10.52
CA PRO A 199 -5.17 -3.95 10.76
C PRO A 199 -4.47 -3.88 12.12
N GLU A 200 -4.05 -2.69 12.55
CA GLU A 200 -3.28 -2.50 13.80
C GLU A 200 -4.09 -2.83 15.07
N VAL A 201 -5.43 -2.72 15.01
CA VAL A 201 -6.32 -2.97 16.15
C VAL A 201 -6.93 -4.36 16.15
N ALA A 202 -6.80 -5.13 15.06
CA ALA A 202 -7.43 -6.44 14.94
C ALA A 202 -6.98 -7.41 16.04
N ASP A 203 -5.72 -7.33 16.50
CA ASP A 203 -5.09 -8.30 17.42
C ASP A 203 -4.58 -7.69 18.75
N ARG A 204 -5.15 -6.57 19.20
CA ARG A 204 -4.74 -5.88 20.45
C ARG A 204 -5.73 -6.05 21.61
N ASP A 205 -5.42 -5.54 22.80
CA ASP A 205 -6.34 -5.42 23.93
C ASP A 205 -7.31 -4.23 23.74
N SER A 206 -8.55 -4.32 24.22
CA SER A 206 -9.62 -3.33 24.05
C SER A 206 -9.25 -1.91 24.48
N VAL A 207 -8.51 -1.72 25.58
CA VAL A 207 -8.13 -0.38 26.07
C VAL A 207 -7.15 0.29 25.10
N LEU A 208 -6.17 -0.46 24.60
CA LEU A 208 -5.18 0.03 23.65
C LEU A 208 -5.81 0.30 22.28
N LYS A 209 -6.78 -0.53 21.87
CA LYS A 209 -7.52 -0.34 20.61
C LYS A 209 -8.30 0.97 20.58
N ILE A 210 -9.05 1.30 21.63
CA ILE A 210 -9.86 2.53 21.66
C ILE A 210 -8.96 3.75 21.51
N LYS A 211 -7.83 3.78 22.23
CA LYS A 211 -6.85 4.88 22.13
C LYS A 211 -6.29 4.99 20.71
N ILE A 212 -5.91 3.86 20.10
CA ILE A 212 -5.44 3.84 18.70
C ILE A 212 -6.51 4.39 17.75
N LEU A 213 -7.77 3.97 17.88
CA LEU A 213 -8.85 4.45 17.02
C LEU A 213 -9.15 5.94 17.20
N GLN A 214 -9.04 6.45 18.42
CA GLN A 214 -9.13 7.89 18.68
C GLN A 214 -7.99 8.65 18.00
N GLU A 215 -6.74 8.16 18.10
CA GLU A 215 -5.61 8.75 17.38
C GLU A 215 -5.76 8.65 15.86
N TYR A 216 -6.38 7.58 15.35
CA TYR A 216 -6.70 7.43 13.93
C TYR A 216 -7.73 8.47 13.51
N PHE A 217 -8.80 8.64 14.30
CA PHE A 217 -9.82 9.63 14.05
C PHE A 217 -9.21 11.02 14.06
N ASP A 218 -8.43 11.39 15.07
CA ASP A 218 -7.79 12.69 15.15
C ASP A 218 -6.82 12.91 13.97
N MET A 219 -6.01 11.91 13.62
CA MET A 219 -5.09 12.03 12.50
C MET A 219 -5.80 12.15 11.15
N ILE A 220 -6.83 11.35 10.89
CA ILE A 220 -7.59 11.43 9.63
C ILE A 220 -8.42 12.72 9.63
N PHE A 221 -9.12 13.03 10.71
CA PHE A 221 -9.96 14.21 10.78
C PHE A 221 -9.14 15.50 10.71
N TYR A 222 -8.15 15.69 11.60
CA TYR A 222 -7.34 16.90 11.59
C TYR A 222 -6.39 16.93 10.39
N LYS A 223 -5.55 15.91 10.21
CA LYS A 223 -4.49 15.99 9.20
C LYS A 223 -5.05 15.89 7.80
N ASP A 224 -5.99 14.96 7.55
CA ASP A 224 -6.48 14.74 6.19
C ASP A 224 -7.60 15.72 5.75
N LEU A 225 -8.42 16.28 6.66
CA LEU A 225 -9.40 17.32 6.28
C LEU A 225 -8.81 18.73 6.35
N VAL A 226 -8.01 19.07 7.37
CA VAL A 226 -7.47 20.44 7.52
C VAL A 226 -6.40 20.72 6.47
N GLU A 227 -5.45 19.80 6.22
CA GLU A 227 -4.45 19.99 5.14
C GLU A 227 -5.14 20.15 3.78
N ARG A 228 -6.23 19.39 3.55
CA ARG A 228 -6.92 19.34 2.27
C ARG A 228 -7.82 20.54 2.00
N TYR A 229 -8.62 20.95 2.99
CA TYR A 229 -9.56 22.07 2.84
C TYR A 229 -8.99 23.41 3.30
N LYS A 230 -7.73 23.44 3.79
CA LYS A 230 -7.06 24.65 4.33
C LYS A 230 -7.95 25.41 5.33
N ILE A 231 -8.72 24.69 6.14
CA ILE A 231 -9.64 25.29 7.12
C ILE A 231 -8.79 25.95 8.20
N ARG A 232 -8.72 27.28 8.17
CA ARG A 232 -7.84 28.07 9.05
C ARG A 232 -8.44 28.35 10.44
N ASN A 233 -9.73 28.10 10.66
CA ASN A 233 -10.39 28.36 11.93
C ASN A 233 -11.20 27.13 12.36
N MET A 234 -10.79 26.50 13.45
CA MET A 234 -11.65 25.69 14.34
C MET A 234 -11.80 26.44 15.65
#